data_AF-A0A959CJ54-F1
#
_entry.id   AF-A0A959CJ54-F1
#
_cell.length_a   1.000
_cell.length_b   1.000
_cell.length_c   1.000
_cell.angle_alpha   90.00
_cell.angle_beta   90.00
_cell.angle_gamma   90.00
#
_symmetry.space_group_name_H-M   'P 1'
#
loop_
_entity.id
_entity.type
_entity.pdbx_description
1 polymer ?
#
loop_
_entity_poly.entity_id
_entity_poly.type
_entity_poly.pdbx_seq_one_letter_code
_entity_poly.pdbx_strand_id
1 'polypeptide(L)'
;MNEKDKIRKELEGLSPLLLKMKEQGGRPFRVPEGYFEYLPGEVLRRARAEEGLIKDHPPATADSTGLLAWLQGWFTPRRAMALATVSLLVAAGIFLFWPQPLQPGPEEALAGISGEEAKAYVSDNIGEFGLDLLLEAAVVSADEVPEMEVLPDIGQEDIDQYLDEVIEEMSLDELEELL
;
A
#
# COMPACT_ATOMS: atom_id res chain seq x y z
N MET A 1 -10.59 1.80 48.13
CA MET A 1 -10.94 1.58 46.71
C MET A 1 -10.86 0.08 46.46
N ASN A 2 -11.90 -0.55 45.92
CA ASN A 2 -11.92 -2.02 45.78
C ASN A 2 -11.02 -2.47 44.63
N GLU A 3 -10.47 -3.68 44.74
CA GLU A 3 -9.59 -4.29 43.74
C GLU A 3 -10.27 -4.43 42.37
N LYS A 4 -11.59 -4.72 42.38
CA LYS A 4 -12.42 -4.76 41.16
C LYS A 4 -12.46 -3.42 40.42
N ASP A 5 -12.51 -2.32 41.15
CA ASP A 5 -12.59 -0.98 40.57
C ASP A 5 -11.24 -0.54 39.99
N LYS A 6 -10.13 -0.99 40.61
CA LYS A 6 -8.77 -0.79 40.09
C LYS A 6 -8.59 -1.55 38.77
N ILE A 7 -8.96 -2.83 38.73
CA ILE A 7 -8.85 -3.66 37.52
C ILE A 7 -9.70 -3.10 36.38
N ARG A 8 -10.88 -2.53 36.66
CA ARG A 8 -11.71 -1.91 35.62
C ARG A 8 -11.05 -0.67 35.01
N LYS A 9 -10.48 0.21 35.83
CA LYS A 9 -9.77 1.41 35.36
C LYS A 9 -8.51 1.06 34.55
N GLU A 10 -7.76 0.06 34.99
CA GLU A 10 -6.60 -0.44 34.25
C GLU A 10 -7.02 -1.07 32.90
N LEU A 11 -8.08 -1.88 32.91
CA LEU A 11 -8.60 -2.49 31.67
C LEU A 11 -9.18 -1.45 30.71
N GLU A 12 -9.80 -0.39 31.21
CA GLU A 12 -10.29 0.74 30.40
C GLU A 12 -9.16 1.44 29.65
N GLY A 13 -8.03 1.67 30.33
CA GLY A 13 -6.85 2.28 29.72
C GLY A 13 -6.13 1.37 28.73
N LEU A 14 -6.10 0.05 28.98
CA LEU A 14 -5.38 -0.91 28.14
C LEU A 14 -6.20 -1.41 26.95
N SER A 15 -7.49 -1.67 27.14
CA SER A 15 -8.38 -2.18 26.10
C SER A 15 -9.84 -1.83 26.41
N PRO A 16 -10.31 -0.68 25.93
CA PRO A 16 -11.71 -0.28 26.10
C PRO A 16 -12.67 -1.28 25.44
N LEU A 17 -12.21 -2.02 24.42
CA LEU A 17 -12.96 -3.08 23.76
C LEU A 17 -13.21 -4.28 24.67
N LEU A 18 -12.18 -4.77 25.38
CA LEU A 18 -12.32 -5.88 26.33
C LEU A 18 -13.20 -5.50 27.53
N LEU A 19 -13.11 -4.26 28.00
CA LEU A 19 -14.01 -3.76 29.04
C LEU A 19 -15.47 -3.82 28.59
N LYS A 20 -15.77 -3.32 27.37
CA LYS A 20 -17.12 -3.39 26.78
C LYS A 20 -17.60 -4.84 26.61
N MET A 21 -16.75 -5.75 26.15
CA MET A 21 -17.10 -7.18 26.02
C MET A 21 -17.39 -7.86 27.36
N LYS A 22 -16.63 -7.52 28.41
CA LYS A 22 -16.86 -7.99 29.78
C LYS A 22 -18.20 -7.50 30.32
N GLU A 23 -18.52 -6.23 30.09
CA GLU A 23 -19.79 -5.62 30.51
C GLU A 23 -21.00 -6.18 29.76
N GLN A 24 -20.82 -6.59 28.50
CA GLN A 24 -21.83 -7.24 27.66
C GLN A 24 -22.08 -8.73 28.00
N GLY A 25 -21.53 -9.24 29.11
CA GLY A 25 -21.91 -10.55 29.64
C GLY A 25 -21.05 -11.71 29.15
N GLY A 26 -19.72 -11.52 29.09
CA GLY A 26 -18.69 -12.55 29.28
C GLY A 26 -18.64 -13.76 28.34
N ARG A 27 -19.57 -13.91 27.40
CA ARG A 27 -19.63 -15.05 26.45
C ARG A 27 -19.81 -14.54 25.02
N PRO A 28 -18.75 -13.94 24.43
CA PRO A 28 -18.77 -13.50 23.03
C PRO A 28 -18.91 -14.67 22.05
N PHE A 29 -18.56 -15.89 22.47
CA PHE A 29 -18.62 -17.08 21.62
C PHE A 29 -19.63 -18.07 22.17
N ARG A 30 -20.65 -18.37 21.36
CA ARG A 30 -21.53 -19.52 21.56
C ARG A 30 -21.25 -20.51 20.47
N VAL A 31 -20.91 -21.74 20.85
CA VAL A 31 -20.83 -22.84 19.91
C VAL A 31 -22.24 -23.42 19.70
N PRO A 32 -22.58 -23.87 18.48
CA PRO A 32 -23.81 -24.62 18.26
C PRO A 32 -23.87 -25.89 19.11
N GLU A 33 -25.08 -26.31 19.45
CA GLU A 33 -25.32 -27.60 20.10
C GLU A 33 -24.79 -28.74 19.23
N GLY A 34 -24.14 -29.73 19.84
CA GLY A 34 -23.54 -30.87 19.12
C GLY A 34 -22.26 -30.55 18.32
N TYR A 35 -21.74 -29.31 18.33
CA TYR A 35 -20.53 -28.94 17.55
C TYR A 35 -19.36 -29.89 17.82
N PHE A 36 -19.06 -30.13 19.09
CA PHE A 36 -17.94 -31.00 19.50
C PHE A 36 -18.26 -32.50 19.41
N GLU A 37 -19.52 -32.88 19.22
CA GLU A 37 -19.93 -34.28 19.06
C GLU A 37 -19.58 -34.80 17.66
N TYR A 38 -19.78 -33.96 16.63
CA TYR A 38 -19.52 -34.33 15.23
C TYR A 38 -18.11 -33.95 14.74
N LEU A 39 -17.48 -32.94 15.37
CA LEU A 39 -16.19 -32.41 14.94
C LEU A 39 -15.08 -33.47 14.82
N PRO A 40 -14.88 -34.41 15.77
CA PRO A 40 -13.81 -35.39 15.67
C PRO A 40 -13.96 -36.32 14.46
N GLY A 41 -15.20 -36.73 14.16
CA GLY A 41 -15.51 -37.57 13.00
C GLY A 41 -15.27 -36.85 11.68
N GLU A 42 -15.63 -35.56 11.61
CA GLU A 42 -15.40 -34.72 10.44
C GLU A 42 -13.90 -34.53 10.16
N VAL A 43 -13.11 -34.24 11.20
CA VAL A 43 -11.65 -34.06 11.08
C VAL A 43 -10.98 -35.33 10.60
N LEU A 44 -11.30 -36.48 11.18
CA LEU A 44 -10.74 -37.78 10.76
C LEU A 44 -11.15 -38.16 9.33
N ARG A 45 -12.38 -37.83 8.92
CA ARG A 45 -12.84 -38.05 7.55
C ARG A 45 -12.06 -37.22 6.55
N ARG A 46 -11.81 -35.94 6.87
CA ARG A 46 -11.00 -35.04 6.02
C ARG A 46 -9.54 -35.50 5.93
N ALA A 47 -8.93 -35.83 7.06
CA ALA A 47 -7.56 -36.33 7.09
C ALA A 47 -7.37 -37.58 6.21
N ARG A 48 -8.30 -38.55 6.27
CA ARG A 48 -8.24 -39.74 5.40
C ARG A 48 -8.53 -39.46 3.94
N ALA A 49 -9.44 -38.51 3.65
CA ALA A 49 -9.71 -38.10 2.26
C ALA A 49 -8.45 -37.48 1.63
N GLU A 50 -7.71 -36.68 2.40
CA GLU A 50 -6.43 -36.10 1.98
C GLU A 50 -5.33 -37.18 1.84
N GLU A 51 -5.25 -38.16 2.73
CA GLU A 51 -4.33 -39.31 2.58
C GLU A 51 -4.64 -40.18 1.34
N GLY A 52 -5.90 -40.25 0.91
CA GLY A 52 -6.32 -40.93 -0.33
C GLY A 52 -5.88 -40.20 -1.60
N LEU A 53 -5.77 -38.88 -1.55
CA LEU A 53 -5.34 -38.06 -2.69
C LEU A 53 -3.83 -38.19 -3.00
N ILE A 54 -3.05 -38.75 -2.08
CA ILE A 54 -1.59 -38.97 -2.27
C ILE A 54 -1.31 -40.29 -3.02
N LYS A 55 -2.28 -41.21 -3.13
CA LYS A 55 -2.05 -42.55 -3.69
C LYS A 55 -2.24 -42.67 -5.21
N ASP A 56 -2.80 -41.66 -5.87
CA ASP A 56 -3.11 -41.68 -7.29
C ASP A 56 -2.26 -40.72 -8.13
N HIS A 57 -1.08 -40.30 -7.65
CA HIS A 57 -0.10 -39.71 -8.56
C HIS A 57 0.52 -40.84 -9.39
N PRO A 58 0.27 -40.90 -10.71
CA PRO A 58 0.99 -41.82 -11.58
C PRO A 58 2.50 -41.57 -11.42
N PRO A 59 3.35 -42.60 -11.53
CA PRO A 59 4.79 -42.38 -11.47
C PRO A 59 5.15 -41.30 -12.48
N ALA A 60 5.83 -40.26 -12.01
CA ALA A 60 6.33 -39.18 -12.82
C ALA A 60 7.44 -39.69 -13.74
N THR A 61 7.09 -40.49 -14.74
CA THR A 61 7.84 -40.57 -15.99
C THR A 61 7.34 -39.43 -16.84
N ALA A 62 8.14 -38.38 -16.86
CA ALA A 62 7.94 -37.17 -17.63
C ALA A 62 7.94 -37.46 -19.13
N ASP A 63 6.82 -37.93 -19.66
CA ASP A 63 6.51 -37.86 -21.09
C ASP A 63 5.26 -36.99 -21.25
N SER A 64 5.47 -35.76 -21.70
CA SER A 64 4.46 -34.71 -21.93
C SER A 64 3.38 -35.06 -22.97
N THR A 65 3.38 -36.29 -23.46
CA THR A 65 2.43 -36.84 -24.45
C THR A 65 1.12 -37.31 -23.82
N GLY A 66 1.09 -37.67 -22.54
CA GLY A 66 -0.12 -38.17 -21.86
C GLY A 66 -1.22 -37.12 -21.67
N LEU A 67 -0.83 -35.87 -21.40
CA LEU A 67 -1.76 -34.77 -21.13
C LEU A 67 -2.47 -34.30 -22.43
N LEU A 68 -1.71 -34.21 -23.52
CA LEU A 68 -2.25 -33.85 -24.84
C LEU A 68 -3.18 -34.93 -25.39
N ALA A 69 -2.87 -36.21 -25.19
CA ALA A 69 -3.72 -37.32 -25.63
C ALA A 69 -5.08 -37.35 -24.92
N TRP A 70 -5.11 -37.03 -23.62
CA TRP A 70 -6.36 -36.92 -22.85
C TRP A 70 -7.22 -35.73 -23.30
N LEU A 71 -6.61 -34.58 -23.60
CA LEU A 71 -7.32 -33.40 -24.09
C LEU A 71 -7.92 -33.60 -25.49
N GLN A 72 -7.23 -34.33 -26.37
CA GLN A 72 -7.69 -34.55 -27.75
C GLN A 72 -9.00 -35.35 -27.83
N GLY A 73 -9.31 -36.20 -26.85
CA GLY A 73 -10.59 -36.93 -26.77
C GLY A 73 -11.82 -36.05 -26.51
N TRP A 74 -11.61 -34.84 -25.99
CA TRP A 74 -12.70 -33.89 -25.71
C TRP A 74 -13.07 -33.02 -26.92
N PHE A 75 -12.22 -32.92 -27.92
CA PHE A 75 -12.42 -32.08 -29.11
C PHE A 75 -12.94 -32.87 -30.31
N THR A 76 -14.11 -33.52 -30.16
CA THR A 76 -14.84 -34.07 -31.32
C THR A 76 -15.55 -32.93 -32.08
N PRO A 77 -15.53 -32.92 -33.43
CA PRO A 77 -15.96 -31.76 -34.24
C PRO A 77 -17.45 -31.44 -34.13
N ARG A 78 -18.25 -32.30 -33.50
CA ARG A 78 -19.69 -32.14 -33.35
C ARG A 78 -20.10 -31.24 -32.18
N ARG A 79 -19.21 -30.97 -31.22
CA ARG A 79 -19.47 -30.13 -30.03
C ARG A 79 -18.78 -28.75 -30.06
N ALA A 80 -17.98 -28.48 -31.10
CA ALA A 80 -17.14 -27.28 -31.20
C ALA A 80 -17.93 -25.96 -31.27
N MET A 81 -19.11 -25.94 -31.94
CA MET A 81 -19.88 -24.69 -32.03
C MET A 81 -20.60 -24.29 -30.74
N ALA A 82 -21.09 -25.24 -29.94
CA ALA A 82 -21.77 -24.94 -28.69
C ALA A 82 -20.80 -24.50 -27.57
N LEU A 83 -19.57 -25.03 -27.58
CA LEU A 83 -18.55 -24.62 -26.62
C LEU A 83 -18.06 -23.19 -26.85
N ALA A 84 -17.90 -22.74 -28.10
CA ALA A 84 -17.46 -21.38 -28.39
C ALA A 84 -18.40 -20.32 -27.80
N THR A 85 -19.72 -20.52 -27.89
CA THR A 85 -20.70 -19.59 -27.33
C THR A 85 -20.72 -19.61 -25.80
N VAL A 86 -20.59 -20.80 -25.19
CA VAL A 86 -20.55 -20.93 -23.73
C VAL A 86 -19.25 -20.33 -23.17
N SER A 87 -18.11 -20.55 -23.83
CA SER A 87 -16.83 -19.94 -23.44
C SER A 87 -16.87 -18.42 -23.53
N LEU A 88 -17.53 -17.85 -24.55
CA LEU A 88 -17.70 -16.40 -24.67
C LEU A 88 -18.60 -15.83 -23.56
N LEU A 89 -19.68 -16.53 -23.19
CA LEU A 89 -20.55 -16.12 -22.08
C LEU A 89 -19.86 -16.26 -20.71
N VAL A 90 -19.08 -17.32 -20.50
CA VAL A 90 -18.31 -17.51 -19.27
C VAL A 90 -17.22 -16.45 -19.16
N ALA A 91 -16.48 -16.16 -20.25
CA ALA A 91 -15.48 -15.09 -20.25
C ALA A 91 -16.11 -13.72 -19.98
N ALA A 92 -17.25 -13.41 -20.60
CA ALA A 92 -17.98 -12.16 -20.34
C ALA A 92 -18.50 -12.08 -18.90
N GLY A 93 -18.98 -13.21 -18.34
CA GLY A 93 -19.40 -13.29 -16.94
C GLY A 93 -18.24 -13.06 -15.99
N ILE A 94 -17.11 -13.74 -16.17
CA ILE A 94 -15.92 -13.55 -15.33
C ILE A 94 -15.40 -12.11 -15.47
N PHE A 95 -15.41 -11.52 -16.67
CA PHE A 95 -15.01 -10.13 -16.90
C PHE A 95 -15.91 -9.11 -16.15
N LEU A 96 -17.23 -9.32 -16.16
CA LEU A 96 -18.19 -8.44 -15.47
C LEU A 96 -18.14 -8.58 -13.94
N PHE A 97 -17.84 -9.78 -13.44
CA PHE A 97 -17.74 -10.06 -12.00
C PHE A 97 -16.30 -10.01 -11.48
N TRP A 98 -15.32 -9.66 -12.32
CA TRP A 98 -13.96 -9.47 -11.88
C TRP A 98 -13.93 -8.24 -10.98
N PRO A 99 -13.54 -8.38 -9.70
CA PRO A 99 -13.40 -7.23 -8.81
C PRO A 99 -12.41 -6.27 -9.45
N GLN A 100 -12.88 -5.07 -9.81
CA GLN A 100 -11.99 -3.98 -10.17
C GLN A 100 -11.09 -3.76 -8.96
N PRO A 101 -9.75 -3.75 -9.11
CA PRO A 101 -8.88 -3.37 -8.02
C PRO A 101 -9.37 -1.99 -7.56
N LEU A 102 -9.70 -1.89 -6.27
CA LEU A 102 -10.02 -0.62 -5.66
C LEU A 102 -8.81 0.27 -5.95
N GLN A 103 -8.99 1.31 -6.77
CA GLN A 103 -7.90 2.26 -6.98
C GLN A 103 -7.58 2.79 -5.59
N PRO A 104 -6.33 2.61 -5.10
CA PRO A 104 -5.97 3.12 -3.80
C PRO A 104 -6.35 4.60 -3.78
N GLY A 105 -7.07 5.02 -2.75
CA GLY A 105 -7.38 6.43 -2.59
C GLY A 105 -6.09 7.25 -2.60
N PRO A 106 -6.14 8.56 -2.89
CA PRO A 106 -4.96 9.42 -2.87
C PRO A 106 -4.12 9.22 -1.61
N GLU A 107 -4.77 9.00 -0.47
CA GLU A 107 -4.13 8.75 0.84
C GLU A 107 -3.34 7.44 0.91
N GLU A 108 -3.81 6.36 0.28
CA GLU A 108 -3.14 5.06 0.28
C GLU A 108 -1.97 5.03 -0.73
N ALA A 109 -2.07 5.78 -1.82
CA ALA A 109 -0.96 6.05 -2.72
C ALA A 109 0.14 6.88 -2.06
N LEU A 110 -0.25 7.86 -1.21
CA LEU A 110 0.68 8.66 -0.41
C LEU A 110 1.25 7.90 0.79
N ALA A 111 0.59 6.84 1.28
CA ALA A 111 1.12 6.01 2.36
C ALA A 111 2.31 5.11 1.92
N GLY A 112 2.44 4.88 0.61
CA GLY A 112 3.52 4.06 0.05
C GLY A 112 4.83 4.82 -0.22
N ILE A 113 4.80 6.16 -0.25
CA ILE A 113 6.00 6.96 -0.50
C ILE A 113 6.83 7.06 0.79
N SER A 114 8.11 6.76 0.70
CA SER A 114 9.01 6.97 1.83
C SER A 114 9.24 8.48 2.03
N GLY A 115 9.55 8.90 3.26
CA GLY A 115 9.90 10.30 3.53
C GLY A 115 11.13 10.77 2.75
N GLU A 116 12.03 9.86 2.38
CA GLU A 116 13.20 10.14 1.56
C GLU A 116 12.81 10.37 0.09
N GLU A 117 11.93 9.54 -0.47
CA GLU A 117 11.41 9.68 -1.82
C GLU A 117 10.53 10.93 -1.99
N ALA A 118 9.75 11.28 -0.97
CA ALA A 118 8.99 12.53 -0.95
C ALA A 118 9.92 13.76 -0.97
N LYS A 119 11.01 13.74 -0.18
CA LYS A 119 12.01 14.82 -0.18
C LYS A 119 12.73 14.92 -1.52
N ALA A 120 13.13 13.79 -2.10
CA ALA A 120 13.76 13.74 -3.41
C ALA A 120 12.86 14.35 -4.49
N TYR A 121 11.58 13.97 -4.53
CA TYR A 121 10.61 14.54 -5.46
C TYR A 121 10.46 16.06 -5.31
N VAL A 122 10.33 16.56 -4.09
CA VAL A 122 10.20 18.00 -3.84
C VAL A 122 11.45 18.76 -4.28
N SER A 123 12.64 18.19 -4.05
CA SER A 123 13.90 18.78 -4.49
C SER A 123 14.04 18.81 -6.02
N ASP A 124 13.76 17.67 -6.69
CA ASP A 124 13.88 17.55 -8.14
C ASP A 124 12.86 18.41 -8.89
N ASN A 125 11.71 18.68 -8.25
CA ASN A 125 10.63 19.48 -8.82
C ASN A 125 10.49 20.84 -8.13
N ILE A 126 11.52 21.32 -7.42
CA ILE A 126 11.43 22.55 -6.62
C ILE A 126 11.03 23.78 -7.47
N GLY A 127 11.43 23.79 -8.74
CA GLY A 127 11.07 24.84 -9.69
C GLY A 127 9.59 24.89 -10.09
N GLU A 128 8.82 23.83 -9.83
CA GLU A 128 7.36 23.81 -10.07
C GLU A 128 6.58 24.42 -8.89
N PHE A 129 7.19 24.54 -7.71
CA PHE A 129 6.56 25.10 -6.53
C PHE A 129 6.77 26.62 -6.47
N GLY A 130 5.72 27.35 -6.09
CA GLY A 130 5.82 28.80 -5.90
C GLY A 130 6.68 29.15 -4.68
N LEU A 131 7.41 30.26 -4.76
CA LEU A 131 8.25 30.76 -3.67
C LEU A 131 7.46 30.96 -2.37
N ASP A 132 6.22 31.44 -2.44
CA ASP A 132 5.36 31.64 -1.26
C ASP A 132 5.09 30.32 -0.51
N LEU A 133 4.86 29.23 -1.25
CA LEU A 133 4.59 27.91 -0.68
C LEU A 133 5.85 27.31 -0.05
N LEU A 134 7.01 27.50 -0.70
CA LEU A 134 8.30 27.05 -0.17
C LEU A 134 8.68 27.82 1.10
N LEU A 135 8.40 29.13 1.13
CA LEU A 135 8.64 29.99 2.29
C LEU A 135 7.75 29.57 3.47
N GLU A 136 6.47 29.30 3.22
CA GLU A 136 5.54 28.80 4.23
C GLU A 136 5.97 27.42 4.77
N ALA A 137 6.36 26.50 3.89
CA ALA A 137 6.85 25.18 4.28
C ALA A 137 8.12 25.27 5.15
N ALA A 138 9.07 26.13 4.78
CA ALA A 138 10.30 26.36 5.54
C ALA A 138 10.03 26.95 6.93
N VAL A 139 9.03 27.83 7.05
CA VAL A 139 8.60 28.43 8.33
C VAL A 139 7.87 27.42 9.22
N VAL A 140 7.15 26.45 8.64
CA VAL A 140 6.47 25.38 9.40
C VAL A 140 7.46 24.36 9.97
N SER A 141 8.59 24.11 9.30
CA SER A 141 9.69 23.24 9.77
C SER A 141 10.71 23.95 10.68
N ALA A 142 10.23 24.86 11.54
CA ALA A 142 11.05 25.77 12.36
C ALA A 142 12.04 25.13 13.37
N ASP A 143 12.12 23.80 13.47
CA ASP A 143 13.10 23.10 14.35
C ASP A 143 14.41 22.75 13.60
N GLU A 144 14.41 22.81 12.26
CA GLU A 144 15.57 22.53 11.40
C GLU A 144 15.67 23.58 10.27
N VAL A 145 15.61 24.88 10.61
CA VAL A 145 16.05 25.90 9.66
C VAL A 145 17.57 25.77 9.57
N PRO A 146 18.18 25.32 8.44
CA PRO A 146 19.60 25.58 8.26
C PRO A 146 19.72 27.10 8.35
N GLU A 147 20.49 27.63 9.31
CA GLU A 147 20.68 29.06 9.52
C GLU A 147 20.79 29.75 8.17
N MET A 148 19.68 30.31 7.70
CA MET A 148 19.68 31.11 6.50
C MET A 148 20.35 32.36 7.00
N GLU A 149 21.65 32.47 6.71
CA GLU A 149 22.47 33.65 7.01
C GLU A 149 21.59 34.84 6.71
N VAL A 150 21.13 35.50 7.78
CA VAL A 150 20.33 36.70 7.67
C VAL A 150 21.29 37.65 7.00
N LEU A 151 21.13 37.82 5.69
CA LEU A 151 21.88 38.79 4.93
C LEU A 151 21.74 40.09 5.73
N PRO A 152 22.85 40.74 6.11
CA PRO A 152 22.77 42.00 6.82
C PRO A 152 21.80 42.90 6.04
N ASP A 153 20.95 43.64 6.75
CA ASP A 153 20.08 44.66 6.16
C ASP A 153 20.99 45.75 5.57
N ILE A 154 21.56 45.44 4.41
CA ILE A 154 22.33 46.36 3.57
C ILE A 154 21.28 47.32 3.02
N GLY A 155 21.33 48.56 3.49
CA GLY A 155 20.47 49.59 2.96
C GLY A 155 20.68 49.69 1.45
N GLN A 156 19.69 50.20 0.71
CA GLN A 156 19.82 50.35 -0.75
C GLN A 156 21.10 51.10 -1.15
N GLU A 157 21.57 52.01 -0.30
CA GLU A 157 22.83 52.76 -0.48
C GLU A 157 24.09 51.88 -0.41
N ASP A 158 24.09 50.82 0.41
CA ASP A 158 25.20 49.86 0.52
C ASP A 158 25.23 48.89 -0.67
N ILE A 159 24.05 48.58 -1.23
CA ILE A 159 23.90 47.69 -2.39
C ILE A 159 24.47 48.37 -3.64
N ASP A 160 24.15 49.64 -3.85
CA ASP A 160 24.66 50.40 -5.00
C ASP A 160 26.19 50.51 -4.94
N GLN A 161 26.76 50.76 -3.75
CA GLN A 161 28.20 50.85 -3.57
C GLN A 161 28.91 49.51 -3.81
N TYR A 162 28.32 48.40 -3.35
CA TYR A 162 28.86 47.06 -3.60
C TYR A 162 28.76 46.66 -5.07
N LEU A 163 27.65 47.00 -5.74
CA LEU A 163 27.48 46.75 -7.16
C LEU A 163 28.49 47.55 -7.99
N ASP A 164 28.73 48.82 -7.65
CA ASP A 164 29.75 49.62 -8.34
C ASP A 164 31.16 49.05 -8.13
N GLU A 165 31.49 48.56 -6.94
CA GLU A 165 32.79 47.94 -6.65
C GLU A 165 32.97 46.61 -7.43
N VAL A 166 31.93 45.77 -7.48
CA VAL A 166 31.95 44.53 -8.27
C VAL A 166 32.03 44.83 -9.78
N ILE A 167 31.33 45.85 -10.27
CA ILE A 167 31.38 46.27 -11.67
C ILE A 167 32.76 46.85 -12.02
N GLU A 168 33.43 47.54 -11.10
CA GLU A 168 34.81 48.01 -11.28
C GLU A 168 35.85 46.87 -11.26
N GLU A 169 35.62 45.81 -10.46
CA GLU A 169 36.48 44.62 -10.46
C GLU A 169 36.26 43.72 -11.69
N MET A 170 35.06 43.74 -12.27
CA MET A 170 34.77 43.01 -13.51
C MET A 170 35.46 43.68 -14.70
N SER A 171 36.12 42.87 -15.53
CA SER A 171 36.76 43.38 -16.74
C SER A 171 35.72 43.77 -17.79
N LEU A 172 36.04 44.76 -18.62
CA LEU A 172 35.16 45.23 -19.70
C LEU A 172 34.74 44.09 -20.67
N ASP A 173 35.60 43.08 -20.82
CA ASP A 173 35.35 41.90 -21.63
C ASP A 173 34.29 40.98 -21.00
N GLU A 174 34.26 40.85 -19.66
CA GLU A 174 33.26 40.05 -18.94
C GLU A 174 31.88 40.74 -18.92
N LEU A 175 31.84 42.07 -18.89
CA LEU A 175 30.59 42.83 -18.96
C LEU A 175 29.92 42.74 -20.34
N GLU A 176 30.70 42.59 -21.41
CA GLU A 176 30.16 42.45 -22.77
C GLU A 176 29.55 41.05 -23.02
N GLU A 177 29.96 40.03 -22.26
CA GLU A 177 29.41 38.67 -22.34
C GLU A 177 28.04 38.52 -21.65
N LEU A 178 27.69 39.44 -20.76
CA LEU A 178 26.46 39.43 -19.95
C LEU A 178 25.29 40.21 -20.59
N LEU A 179 25.52 40.92 -21.70
CA LEU A 179 24.56 41.81 -22.38
C LEU A 179 24.15 41.24 -23.74
#